data_AF-A0A931I9T4-F1
#
_entry.id   AF-A0A931I9T4-F1
#
_cell.length_a   1.000
_cell.length_b   1.000
_cell.length_c   1.000
_cell.angle_alpha   90.00
_cell.angle_beta   90.00
_cell.angle_gamma   90.00
#
_symmetry.space_group_name_H-M   'P 1'
#
loop_
_entity.id
_entity.type
_entity.pdbx_description
1 polymer ?
#
loop_
_entity_poly.entity_id
_entity_poly.type
_entity_poly.pdbx_seq_one_letter_code
_entity_poly.pdbx_strand_id
1 'polypeptide(L)'
;MRTEPTAIGYLRKDVSGIHQQWDETRIRSHAKRLGYELTKTVTFSNATDDPETRLINVIRALDIDAVVAPSLAHFGGTVPERLIRACELNVLAPEPATYARRYDAIRTGIETAADTFPPAPASISQPETIRANDWTAFRALTELGDHWSAKPWPADRTGYYWYLTFDDPALVELTARCQKSFADTDIAPVPPDGLHLTILGIGDAEQTPATRLPGILGAARVGLARIAPFDLEIGPLTGSRSALRFSVTPWNHLIEIHRVLRAASIGAGGLLRETFDFRPHLGVGYLNSALPAGRMIDEVAGLRDLEPVTVRVEKVELVRVRREGREYRWDTQGDVRLGG
;
A
#
# COMPACT_ATOMS: atom_id res chain seq x y z
N MET A 1 4.83 10.55 26.40
CA MET A 1 4.95 11.32 25.14
C MET A 1 6.41 11.70 24.97
N ARG A 2 7.04 11.33 23.84
CA ARG A 2 8.38 11.83 23.53
C ARG A 2 8.29 13.34 23.26
N THR A 3 9.18 14.12 23.86
CA THR A 3 9.14 15.60 23.83
C THR A 3 9.95 16.19 22.67
N GLU A 4 10.87 15.42 22.07
CA GLU A 4 11.70 15.84 20.94
C GLU A 4 11.69 14.76 19.85
N PRO A 5 11.72 15.13 18.55
CA PRO A 5 11.79 14.19 17.45
C PRO A 5 13.16 13.49 17.43
N THR A 6 13.18 12.21 17.13
CA THR A 6 14.37 11.35 17.21
C THR A 6 15.01 11.12 15.84
N ALA A 7 16.34 11.08 15.79
CA ALA A 7 17.09 10.76 14.59
C ALA A 7 18.11 9.65 14.82
N ILE A 8 18.49 8.98 13.73
CA ILE A 8 19.72 8.19 13.66
C ILE A 8 20.67 8.76 12.61
N GLY A 9 21.96 8.68 12.90
CA GLY A 9 23.00 8.87 11.91
C GLY A 9 23.15 7.62 11.06
N TYR A 10 23.43 7.76 9.78
CA TYR A 10 23.77 6.63 8.92
C TYR A 10 24.96 6.94 8.03
N LEU A 11 25.94 6.03 8.01
CA LEU A 11 27.04 6.07 7.06
C LEU A 11 27.52 4.66 6.69
N ARG A 12 28.27 4.61 5.59
CA ARG A 12 28.95 3.42 5.08
C ARG A 12 30.46 3.62 5.18
N LYS A 13 31.16 2.70 5.85
CA LYS A 13 32.62 2.78 6.07
C LYS A 13 33.39 2.85 4.76
N ASP A 14 32.96 2.09 3.76
CA ASP A 14 33.58 2.05 2.44
C ASP A 14 33.38 3.35 1.65
N VAL A 15 32.34 4.12 1.97
CA VAL A 15 32.05 5.42 1.33
C VAL A 15 32.74 6.57 2.07
N SER A 16 32.67 6.59 3.40
CA SER A 16 33.32 7.64 4.21
C SER A 16 34.84 7.49 4.25
N GLY A 17 35.36 6.27 4.21
CA GLY A 17 36.79 5.98 4.30
C GLY A 17 37.45 6.67 5.48
N ILE A 18 38.55 7.39 5.22
CA ILE A 18 39.31 8.15 6.22
C ILE A 18 38.51 9.32 6.83
N HIS A 19 37.43 9.76 6.19
CA HIS A 19 36.61 10.89 6.64
C HIS A 19 35.50 10.50 7.62
N GLN A 20 35.40 9.22 8.03
CA GLN A 20 34.30 8.73 8.87
C GLN A 20 34.08 9.56 10.14
N GLN A 21 35.13 9.88 10.91
CA GLN A 21 34.99 10.67 12.14
C GLN A 21 34.46 12.09 11.88
N TRP A 22 34.86 12.66 10.74
CA TRP A 22 34.40 13.97 10.30
C TRP A 22 32.92 13.92 9.89
N ASP A 23 32.51 12.89 9.15
CA ASP A 23 31.12 12.65 8.77
C ASP A 23 30.21 12.44 9.99
N GLU A 24 30.64 11.65 10.99
CA GLU A 24 29.90 11.45 12.25
C GLU A 24 29.70 12.77 13.00
N THR A 25 30.72 13.63 13.00
CA THR A 25 30.66 14.96 13.62
C THR A 25 29.66 15.85 12.88
N ARG A 26 29.67 15.82 11.54
CA ARG A 26 28.73 16.59 10.70
C ARG A 26 27.30 16.12 10.88
N ILE A 27 27.05 14.81 10.91
CA ILE A 27 25.75 14.21 11.19
C ILE A 27 25.21 14.72 12.54
N ARG A 28 26.03 14.65 13.59
CA ARG A 28 25.65 15.10 14.94
C ARG A 28 25.33 16.59 14.99
N SER A 29 26.19 17.42 14.41
CA SER A 29 25.97 18.87 14.34
C SER A 29 24.69 19.22 13.59
N HIS A 30 24.44 18.54 12.47
CA HIS A 30 23.26 18.78 11.64
C HIS A 30 21.96 18.33 12.32
N ALA A 31 21.93 17.13 12.93
CA ALA A 31 20.78 16.64 13.68
C ALA A 31 20.40 17.62 14.81
N LYS A 32 21.40 18.06 15.59
CA LYS A 32 21.20 19.04 16.66
C LYS A 32 20.64 20.37 16.13
N ARG A 33 21.14 20.85 14.99
CA ARG A 33 20.68 22.10 14.36
C ARG A 33 19.21 22.02 13.91
N LEU A 34 18.73 20.84 13.53
CA LEU A 34 17.34 20.60 13.13
C LEU A 34 16.42 20.26 14.32
N GLY A 35 16.95 20.23 15.54
CA GLY A 35 16.16 19.92 16.74
C GLY A 35 15.87 18.43 16.95
N TYR A 36 16.63 17.54 16.31
CA TYR A 36 16.52 16.10 16.53
C TYR A 36 17.38 15.63 17.71
N GLU A 37 16.83 14.73 18.52
CA GLU A 37 17.60 13.90 19.43
C GLU A 37 18.30 12.77 18.65
N LEU A 38 19.63 12.89 18.47
CA LEU A 38 20.39 11.85 17.76
C LEU A 38 20.65 10.66 18.69
N THR A 39 19.89 9.59 18.51
CA THR A 39 19.92 8.40 19.38
C THR A 39 21.19 7.55 19.21
N LYS A 40 21.62 7.34 17.96
CA LYS A 40 22.88 6.65 17.62
C LYS A 40 23.28 6.89 16.16
N THR A 41 24.52 6.54 15.82
CA THR A 41 24.98 6.41 14.43
C THR A 41 25.10 4.94 14.05
N VAL A 42 24.41 4.55 12.98
CA VAL A 42 24.50 3.23 12.36
C VAL A 42 25.55 3.26 11.26
N THR A 43 26.51 2.35 11.37
CA THR A 43 27.64 2.27 10.45
C THR A 43 27.72 0.88 9.84
N PHE A 44 27.56 0.79 8.51
CA PHE A 44 27.71 -0.47 7.77
C PHE A 44 29.00 -0.51 6.97
N SER A 45 29.50 -1.72 6.70
CA SER A 45 30.65 -1.96 5.81
C SER A 45 30.17 -2.51 4.46
N ASN A 46 31.07 -2.63 3.49
CA ASN A 46 30.80 -3.29 2.21
C ASN A 46 30.39 -4.77 2.35
N ALA A 47 30.64 -5.41 3.50
CA ALA A 47 30.23 -6.78 3.81
C ALA A 47 28.80 -6.87 4.35
N THR A 48 28.08 -5.75 4.47
CA THR A 48 26.70 -5.74 4.93
C THR A 48 25.76 -6.00 3.76
N ASP A 49 25.13 -7.17 3.76
CA ASP A 49 24.08 -7.49 2.78
C ASP A 49 22.83 -6.65 3.03
N ASP A 50 22.28 -6.08 1.94
CA ASP A 50 21.09 -5.24 1.90
C ASP A 50 21.06 -4.17 3.02
N PRO A 51 21.96 -3.18 2.96
CA PRO A 51 22.10 -2.16 4.00
C PRO A 51 20.83 -1.30 4.17
N GLU A 52 20.06 -1.07 3.11
CA GLU A 52 18.82 -0.29 3.16
C GLU A 52 17.75 -1.01 3.99
N THR A 53 17.49 -2.29 3.73
CA THR A 53 16.51 -3.07 4.52
C THR A 53 16.95 -3.16 5.99
N ARG A 54 18.24 -3.35 6.27
CA ARG A 54 18.75 -3.40 7.65
C ARG A 54 18.58 -2.06 8.36
N LEU A 55 18.82 -0.94 7.67
CA LEU A 55 18.62 0.40 8.21
C LEU A 55 17.14 0.64 8.54
N ILE A 56 16.23 0.26 7.63
CA ILE A 56 14.77 0.34 7.86
C ILE A 56 14.35 -0.47 9.10
N ASN A 57 14.93 -1.64 9.31
CA ASN A 57 14.62 -2.44 10.51
C ASN A 57 15.06 -1.74 11.80
N VAL A 58 16.20 -1.05 11.78
CA VAL A 58 16.65 -0.24 12.94
C VAL A 58 15.71 0.93 13.19
N ILE A 59 15.30 1.64 12.14
CA ILE A 59 14.36 2.77 12.22
C ILE A 59 13.05 2.34 12.87
N ARG A 60 12.49 1.21 12.42
CA ARG A 60 11.24 0.65 12.97
C ARG A 60 11.39 0.16 14.40
N ALA A 61 12.49 -0.52 14.72
CA ALA A 61 12.71 -1.06 16.06
C ALA A 61 12.89 0.03 17.13
N LEU A 62 13.43 1.19 16.74
CA LEU A 62 13.68 2.31 17.65
C LEU A 62 12.64 3.44 17.55
N ASP A 63 11.68 3.31 16.63
CA ASP A 63 10.66 4.32 16.35
C ASP A 63 11.30 5.69 16.03
N ILE A 64 12.10 5.73 14.95
CA ILE A 64 12.91 6.90 14.57
C ILE A 64 12.20 7.76 13.53
N ASP A 65 12.19 9.08 13.76
CA ASP A 65 11.52 10.06 12.89
C ASP A 65 12.36 10.45 11.66
N ALA A 66 13.69 10.47 11.80
CA ALA A 66 14.60 10.89 10.74
C ALA A 66 15.93 10.12 10.65
N VAL A 67 16.48 10.04 9.44
CA VAL A 67 17.85 9.58 9.16
C VAL A 67 18.67 10.77 8.69
N VAL A 68 19.89 10.91 9.22
CA VAL A 68 20.87 11.92 8.77
C VAL A 68 22.09 11.20 8.19
N ALA A 69 22.43 11.47 6.94
CA ALA A 69 23.54 10.84 6.22
C ALA A 69 24.46 11.87 5.53
N PRO A 70 25.76 11.61 5.32
CA PRO A 70 26.68 12.59 4.74
C PRO A 70 26.33 12.95 3.29
N SER A 71 25.85 11.99 2.49
CA SER A 71 25.50 12.17 1.08
C SER A 71 24.66 10.99 0.56
N LEU A 72 24.10 11.12 -0.65
CA LEU A 72 23.43 10.02 -1.33
C LEU A 72 24.38 8.87 -1.75
N ALA A 73 25.70 9.08 -1.75
CA ALA A 73 26.66 8.01 -2.04
C ALA A 73 26.56 6.84 -1.05
N HIS A 74 26.11 7.11 0.18
CA HIS A 74 25.83 6.07 1.20
C HIS A 74 24.62 5.18 0.86
N PHE A 75 23.83 5.57 -0.14
CA PHE A 75 22.67 4.87 -0.68
C PHE A 75 22.85 4.47 -2.15
N GLY A 76 24.09 4.41 -2.65
CA GLY A 76 24.36 4.07 -4.06
C GLY A 76 24.13 5.23 -5.03
N GLY A 77 24.10 6.47 -4.54
CA GLY A 77 24.03 7.68 -5.35
C GLY A 77 22.61 8.14 -5.73
N THR A 78 21.58 7.40 -5.30
CA THR A 78 20.17 7.73 -5.57
C THR A 78 19.39 7.89 -4.27
N VAL A 79 18.22 8.54 -4.33
CA VAL A 79 17.35 8.69 -3.17
C VAL A 79 16.73 7.33 -2.83
N PRO A 80 16.92 6.80 -1.61
CA PRO A 80 16.39 5.50 -1.21
C PRO A 80 14.87 5.57 -0.98
N GLU A 81 14.07 5.23 -1.99
CA GLU A 81 12.61 5.35 -1.96
C GLU A 81 11.96 4.61 -0.78
N ARG A 82 12.49 3.43 -0.40
CA ARG A 82 11.92 2.65 0.71
C ARG A 82 12.21 3.30 2.05
N LEU A 83 13.35 3.96 2.20
CA LEU A 83 13.75 4.68 3.40
C LEU A 83 12.90 5.95 3.59
N ILE A 84 12.72 6.77 2.55
CA ILE A 84 11.97 8.04 2.64
C ILE A 84 10.47 7.84 2.90
N ARG A 85 9.96 6.63 2.65
CA ARG A 85 8.60 6.21 3.04
C ARG A 85 8.49 5.84 4.51
N ALA A 86 9.59 5.44 5.14
CA ALA A 86 9.64 5.04 6.54
C ALA A 86 9.95 6.22 7.48
N CYS A 87 10.77 7.17 7.05
CA CYS A 87 11.18 8.33 7.84
C CYS A 87 11.61 9.49 6.93
N GLU A 88 11.89 10.65 7.52
CA GLU A 88 12.60 11.73 6.82
C GLU A 88 14.07 11.33 6.56
N LEU A 89 14.64 11.72 5.42
CA LEU A 89 16.07 11.58 5.12
C LEU A 89 16.70 12.96 4.92
N ASN A 90 17.69 13.29 5.73
CA ASN A 90 18.53 14.48 5.58
C ASN A 90 19.91 14.07 5.06
N VAL A 91 20.32 14.64 3.92
CA VAL A 91 21.68 14.48 3.38
C VAL A 91 22.46 15.79 3.49
N LEU A 92 23.79 15.72 3.68
CA LEU A 92 24.62 16.91 3.94
C LEU A 92 25.39 17.43 2.72
N ALA A 93 25.50 16.63 1.65
CA ALA A 93 26.27 16.94 0.46
C ALA A 93 25.57 16.41 -0.81
N PRO A 94 25.73 17.07 -1.98
CA PRO A 94 26.58 18.24 -2.25
C PRO A 94 26.10 19.52 -1.55
N GLU A 95 24.80 19.71 -1.41
CA GLU A 95 24.19 20.70 -0.53
C GLU A 95 23.23 20.00 0.44
N PRO A 96 23.01 20.54 1.65
CA PRO A 96 22.07 19.94 2.57
C PRO A 96 20.65 19.87 1.98
N ALA A 97 20.07 18.68 1.96
CA ALA A 97 18.73 18.44 1.41
C ALA A 97 17.94 17.49 2.31
N THR A 98 16.63 17.71 2.35
CA THR A 98 15.68 16.90 3.10
C THR A 98 14.72 16.22 2.14
N TYR A 99 14.65 14.89 2.21
CA TYR A 99 13.71 14.06 1.48
C TYR A 99 12.71 13.47 2.48
N ALA A 100 11.46 13.87 2.38
CA ALA A 100 10.36 13.33 3.17
C ALA A 100 9.29 12.78 2.24
N ARG A 101 8.30 12.07 2.79
CA ARG A 101 7.12 11.57 2.05
C ARG A 101 6.40 12.61 1.17
N ARG A 102 6.59 13.92 1.42
CA ARG A 102 6.06 15.02 0.58
C ARG A 102 6.88 15.35 -0.68
N TYR A 103 8.07 14.76 -0.87
CA TYR A 103 8.95 15.07 -2.01
C TYR A 103 8.42 14.49 -3.34
N ASP A 104 7.56 13.46 -3.31
CA ASP A 104 6.90 12.91 -4.50
C ASP A 104 5.76 13.81 -5.02
N ALA A 105 5.06 14.52 -4.14
CA ALA A 105 3.85 15.27 -4.48
C ALA A 105 4.11 16.54 -5.30
N ILE A 106 5.29 17.16 -5.18
CA ILE A 106 5.56 18.48 -5.79
C ILE A 106 6.26 18.38 -7.15
N ARG A 107 6.98 17.29 -7.48
CA ARG A 107 7.82 17.24 -8.69
C ARG A 107 7.33 16.34 -9.82
N THR A 108 6.43 15.39 -9.55
CA THR A 108 6.02 14.43 -10.59
C THR A 108 4.62 14.64 -11.15
N GLY A 109 3.73 15.37 -10.46
CA GLY A 109 2.33 15.44 -10.88
C GLY A 109 1.65 14.07 -11.00
N ILE A 110 2.29 13.02 -10.45
CA ILE A 110 1.79 11.67 -10.39
C ILE A 110 1.43 11.44 -8.93
N GLU A 111 0.15 11.60 -8.60
CA GLU A 111 -0.38 11.10 -7.33
C GLU A 111 -0.06 9.61 -7.24
N THR A 112 0.82 9.24 -6.31
CA THR A 112 1.07 7.83 -6.06
C THR A 112 -0.18 7.24 -5.43
N ALA A 113 -0.58 6.02 -5.81
CA ALA A 113 -1.71 5.31 -5.20
C ALA A 113 -1.58 5.08 -3.68
N ALA A 114 -0.45 5.48 -3.07
CA ALA A 114 -0.26 5.53 -1.62
C ALA A 114 -1.02 6.68 -0.94
N ASP A 115 -1.43 7.71 -1.70
CA ASP A 115 -2.15 8.87 -1.18
C ASP A 115 -3.68 8.72 -1.28
N THR A 116 -4.17 7.72 -2.03
CA THR A 116 -5.60 7.45 -2.24
C THR A 116 -6.25 6.69 -1.08
N PHE A 117 -5.45 5.99 -0.25
CA PHE A 117 -5.92 5.10 0.80
C PHE A 117 -5.45 5.52 2.20
N PRO A 118 -6.16 5.12 3.27
CA PRO A 118 -5.77 5.41 4.64
C PRO A 118 -4.32 5.03 4.96
N PRO A 119 -3.69 5.70 5.96
CA PRO A 119 -2.48 5.18 6.58
C PRO A 119 -2.72 3.77 7.15
N ALA A 120 -1.64 3.03 7.40
CA ALA A 120 -1.77 1.72 8.03
C ALA A 120 -2.35 1.88 9.45
N PRO A 121 -3.27 0.99 9.87
CA PRO A 121 -3.82 1.02 11.21
C PRO A 121 -2.74 0.68 12.25
N ALA A 122 -2.92 1.16 13.49
CA ALA A 122 -2.02 0.86 14.60
C ALA A 122 -1.97 -0.65 14.93
N SER A 123 -3.00 -1.41 14.55
CA SER A 123 -3.02 -2.87 14.58
C SER A 123 -3.62 -3.43 13.30
N ILE A 124 -2.97 -4.46 12.76
CA ILE A 124 -3.42 -5.21 11.59
C ILE A 124 -4.32 -6.40 11.94
N SER A 125 -4.46 -6.72 13.23
CA SER A 125 -5.19 -7.90 13.72
C SER A 125 -6.48 -7.57 14.46
N GLN A 126 -6.63 -6.34 14.93
CA GLN A 126 -7.78 -5.92 15.74
C GLN A 126 -8.83 -5.26 14.84
N PRO A 127 -10.02 -5.87 14.65
CA PRO A 127 -11.04 -5.35 13.73
C PRO A 127 -11.43 -3.90 14.01
N GLU A 128 -11.69 -3.56 15.27
CA GLU A 128 -12.10 -2.21 15.66
C GLU A 128 -11.04 -1.15 15.34
N THR A 129 -9.75 -1.49 15.51
CA THR A 129 -8.65 -0.57 15.14
C THR A 129 -8.60 -0.32 13.63
N ILE A 130 -8.81 -1.35 12.82
CA ILE A 130 -8.83 -1.23 11.35
C ILE A 130 -10.03 -0.41 10.90
N ARG A 131 -11.23 -0.74 11.40
CA ARG A 131 -12.50 -0.06 11.06
C ARG A 131 -12.46 1.42 11.45
N ALA A 132 -11.90 1.74 12.63
CA ALA A 132 -11.75 3.11 13.11
C ALA A 132 -10.72 3.90 12.30
N ASN A 133 -9.60 3.28 11.90
CA ASN A 133 -8.59 3.89 11.05
C ASN A 133 -9.15 4.28 9.69
N ASP A 134 -9.83 3.33 9.03
CA ASP A 134 -10.45 3.56 7.73
C ASP A 134 -11.49 4.67 7.78
N TRP A 135 -12.34 4.65 8.81
CA TRP A 135 -13.37 5.68 8.99
C TRP A 135 -12.79 7.06 9.28
N THR A 136 -11.79 7.14 10.15
CA THR A 136 -11.12 8.40 10.48
C THR A 136 -10.47 9.00 9.24
N ALA A 137 -9.80 8.19 8.43
CA ALA A 137 -9.19 8.66 7.19
C ALA A 137 -10.22 9.15 6.17
N PHE A 138 -11.35 8.45 6.02
CA PHE A 138 -12.39 8.88 5.09
C PHE A 138 -13.07 10.19 5.54
N ARG A 139 -13.38 10.33 6.84
CA ARG A 139 -13.94 11.56 7.41
C ARG A 139 -13.01 12.78 7.33
N ALA A 140 -11.71 12.56 7.20
CA ALA A 140 -10.74 13.64 7.07
C ALA A 140 -10.70 14.23 5.65
N LEU A 141 -11.37 13.61 4.67
CA LEU A 141 -11.45 14.14 3.31
C LEU A 141 -12.40 15.32 3.25
N THR A 142 -11.98 16.38 2.55
CA THR A 142 -12.83 17.53 2.22
C THR A 142 -13.41 17.41 0.82
N GLU A 143 -12.69 16.73 -0.08
CA GLU A 143 -13.05 16.53 -1.48
C GLU A 143 -12.84 15.07 -1.89
N LEU A 144 -13.67 14.63 -2.82
CA LEU A 144 -13.55 13.36 -3.53
C LEU A 144 -13.27 13.64 -5.00
N GLY A 145 -12.48 12.79 -5.62
CA GLY A 145 -12.09 12.88 -7.02
C GLY A 145 -12.79 11.84 -7.90
N ASP A 146 -12.71 12.09 -9.21
CA ASP A 146 -13.10 11.13 -10.24
C ASP A 146 -12.12 9.94 -10.26
N HIS A 147 -12.66 8.73 -10.10
CA HIS A 147 -11.88 7.50 -10.09
C HIS A 147 -11.17 7.25 -11.43
N TRP A 148 -11.83 7.65 -12.51
CA TRP A 148 -11.47 7.25 -13.86
C TRP A 148 -10.35 8.10 -14.47
N SER A 149 -10.10 9.28 -13.90
CA SER A 149 -8.99 10.18 -14.26
C SER A 149 -7.76 10.02 -13.38
N ALA A 150 -7.89 9.40 -12.20
CA ALA A 150 -6.78 9.22 -11.24
C ALA A 150 -5.61 8.37 -11.79
N LYS A 151 -5.88 7.47 -12.74
CA LYS A 151 -4.85 6.82 -13.56
C LYS A 151 -5.33 6.70 -15.00
N PRO A 152 -4.61 7.26 -15.98
CA PRO A 152 -4.86 6.98 -17.38
C PRO A 152 -4.67 5.47 -17.61
N TRP A 153 -5.78 4.77 -17.79
CA TRP A 153 -5.80 3.37 -18.21
C TRP A 153 -6.38 3.37 -19.63
N PRO A 154 -5.54 3.37 -20.68
CA PRO A 154 -5.97 3.29 -22.06
C PRO A 154 -6.96 2.13 -22.28
N ALA A 155 -7.94 2.30 -23.16
CA ALA A 155 -9.05 1.34 -23.30
C ALA A 155 -8.59 -0.08 -23.68
N ASP A 156 -7.44 -0.21 -24.33
CA ASP A 156 -6.79 -1.46 -24.76
C ASP A 156 -5.83 -2.04 -23.73
N ARG A 157 -5.47 -1.28 -22.69
CA ARG A 157 -4.52 -1.74 -21.69
C ARG A 157 -5.12 -2.86 -20.86
N THR A 158 -4.32 -3.92 -20.67
CA THR A 158 -4.65 -5.01 -19.75
C THR A 158 -3.50 -5.23 -18.77
N GLY A 159 -3.81 -5.69 -17.57
CA GLY A 159 -2.80 -5.95 -16.55
C GLY A 159 -3.07 -7.25 -15.81
N TYR A 160 -2.01 -7.89 -15.32
CA TYR A 160 -2.17 -9.07 -14.47
C TYR A 160 -2.24 -8.67 -13.00
N TYR A 161 -3.21 -9.26 -12.30
CA TYR A 161 -3.46 -9.02 -10.89
C TYR A 161 -3.72 -10.32 -10.14
N TRP A 162 -3.40 -10.32 -8.87
CA TRP A 162 -3.87 -11.31 -7.91
C TRP A 162 -5.09 -10.77 -7.16
N TYR A 163 -6.23 -11.43 -7.32
CA TYR A 163 -7.50 -11.09 -6.67
C TYR A 163 -7.94 -12.17 -5.68
N LEU A 164 -8.66 -11.73 -4.65
CA LEU A 164 -9.69 -12.54 -4.02
C LEU A 164 -11.03 -12.14 -4.64
N THR A 165 -11.81 -13.09 -5.11
CA THR A 165 -13.13 -12.88 -5.69
C THR A 165 -14.21 -13.43 -4.76
N PHE A 166 -15.39 -12.81 -4.76
CA PHE A 166 -16.46 -13.15 -3.82
C PHE A 166 -17.81 -13.21 -4.53
N ASP A 167 -18.56 -14.28 -4.29
CA ASP A 167 -19.91 -14.51 -4.79
C ASP A 167 -20.91 -14.82 -3.66
N ASP A 168 -20.49 -14.61 -2.39
CA ASP A 168 -21.32 -14.85 -1.21
C ASP A 168 -22.63 -14.04 -1.27
N PRO A 169 -23.81 -14.70 -1.22
CA PRO A 169 -25.09 -14.01 -1.35
C PRO A 169 -25.34 -12.93 -0.30
N ALA A 170 -24.86 -13.12 0.94
CA ALA A 170 -25.02 -12.12 1.99
C ALA A 170 -24.15 -10.90 1.73
N LEU A 171 -22.93 -11.09 1.19
CA LEU A 171 -22.07 -9.98 0.78
C LEU A 171 -22.66 -9.22 -0.42
N VAL A 172 -23.22 -9.93 -1.40
CA VAL A 172 -23.92 -9.31 -2.54
C VAL A 172 -25.09 -8.46 -2.06
N GLU A 173 -25.92 -8.99 -1.14
CA GLU A 173 -27.05 -8.26 -0.57
C GLU A 173 -26.60 -7.03 0.25
N LEU A 174 -25.57 -7.17 1.09
CA LEU A 174 -25.00 -6.03 1.83
C LEU A 174 -24.51 -4.94 0.88
N THR A 175 -23.81 -5.34 -0.19
CA THR A 175 -23.30 -4.41 -1.21
C THR A 175 -24.44 -3.69 -1.92
N ALA A 176 -25.46 -4.42 -2.38
CA ALA A 176 -26.63 -3.86 -3.05
C ALA A 176 -27.41 -2.89 -2.14
N ARG A 177 -27.55 -3.24 -0.85
CA ARG A 177 -28.19 -2.38 0.15
C ARG A 177 -27.43 -1.06 0.32
N CYS A 178 -26.10 -1.10 0.39
CA CYS A 178 -25.29 0.11 0.43
C CYS A 178 -25.42 0.93 -0.86
N GLN A 179 -25.31 0.30 -2.04
CA GLN A 179 -25.41 0.99 -3.33
C GLN A 179 -26.75 1.71 -3.51
N LYS A 180 -27.85 1.12 -3.01
CA LYS A 180 -29.20 1.72 -3.10
C LYS A 180 -29.28 3.09 -2.44
N SER A 181 -28.54 3.34 -1.36
CA SER A 181 -28.50 4.65 -0.69
C SER A 181 -27.81 5.74 -1.51
N PHE A 182 -27.03 5.37 -2.53
CA PHE A 182 -26.31 6.28 -3.41
C PHE A 182 -26.86 6.30 -4.84
N ALA A 183 -28.10 5.85 -5.05
CA ALA A 183 -28.71 5.76 -6.38
C ALA A 183 -28.79 7.11 -7.13
N ASP A 184 -28.89 8.21 -6.39
CA ASP A 184 -28.93 9.58 -6.94
C ASP A 184 -27.54 10.25 -7.02
N THR A 185 -26.48 9.53 -6.64
CA THR A 185 -25.10 10.01 -6.69
C THR A 185 -24.41 9.43 -7.93
N ASP A 186 -23.60 10.24 -8.62
CA ASP A 186 -22.88 9.79 -9.83
C ASP A 186 -21.73 8.83 -9.47
N ILE A 187 -22.10 7.58 -9.17
CA ILE A 187 -21.21 6.46 -8.90
C ILE A 187 -21.40 5.38 -9.96
N ALA A 188 -20.31 4.73 -10.35
CA ALA A 188 -20.33 3.47 -11.06
C ALA A 188 -20.32 2.33 -10.01
N PRO A 189 -21.46 1.65 -9.77
CA PRO A 189 -21.53 0.55 -8.81
C PRO A 189 -20.66 -0.62 -9.29
N VAL A 190 -19.97 -1.28 -8.35
CA VAL A 190 -19.35 -2.57 -8.64
C VAL A 190 -20.46 -3.61 -8.80
N PRO A 191 -20.54 -4.36 -9.91
CA PRO A 191 -21.61 -5.33 -10.09
C PRO A 191 -21.43 -6.55 -9.17
N PRO A 192 -22.49 -7.35 -8.96
CA PRO A 192 -22.43 -8.54 -8.10
C PRO A 192 -21.34 -9.55 -8.48
N ASP A 193 -21.08 -9.73 -9.78
CA ASP A 193 -20.01 -10.59 -10.29
C ASP A 193 -18.63 -9.91 -10.33
N GLY A 194 -18.58 -8.64 -9.92
CA GLY A 194 -17.39 -7.79 -9.87
C GLY A 194 -16.79 -7.67 -8.46
N LEU A 195 -17.36 -8.30 -7.44
CA LEU A 195 -16.90 -8.18 -6.05
C LEU A 195 -15.54 -8.87 -5.86
N HIS A 196 -14.52 -8.05 -5.61
CA HIS A 196 -13.16 -8.53 -5.43
C HIS A 196 -12.36 -7.65 -4.47
N LEU A 197 -11.30 -8.23 -3.92
CA LEU A 197 -10.25 -7.56 -3.18
C LEU A 197 -8.95 -7.73 -3.97
N THR A 198 -8.38 -6.61 -4.42
CA THR A 198 -7.09 -6.62 -5.11
C THR A 198 -5.97 -6.89 -4.12
N ILE A 199 -5.27 -8.01 -4.25
CA ILE A 199 -4.08 -8.31 -3.43
C ILE A 199 -2.86 -7.62 -4.03
N LEU A 200 -2.54 -7.88 -5.30
CA LEU A 200 -1.30 -7.38 -5.91
C LEU A 200 -1.48 -7.18 -7.42
N GLY A 201 -1.11 -6.00 -7.92
CA GLY A 201 -0.85 -5.81 -9.34
C GLY A 201 0.54 -6.30 -9.71
N ILE A 202 0.62 -7.14 -10.75
CA ILE A 202 1.89 -7.71 -11.23
C ILE A 202 2.53 -6.80 -12.26
N GLY A 203 1.74 -6.23 -13.17
CA GLY A 203 2.23 -5.36 -14.23
C GLY A 203 1.33 -5.37 -15.45
N ASP A 204 1.76 -4.62 -16.45
CA ASP A 204 1.11 -4.59 -17.76
C ASP A 204 1.22 -5.96 -18.44
N ALA A 205 0.13 -6.40 -19.06
CA ALA A 205 0.10 -7.69 -19.75
C ALA A 205 0.96 -7.71 -21.02
N GLU A 206 1.23 -6.55 -21.63
CA GLU A 206 2.18 -6.44 -22.76
C GLU A 206 3.63 -6.63 -22.30
N GLN A 207 3.94 -6.19 -21.07
CA GLN A 207 5.28 -6.29 -20.48
C GLN A 207 5.50 -7.62 -19.74
N THR A 208 4.44 -8.40 -19.51
CA THR A 208 4.46 -9.67 -18.80
C THR A 208 4.02 -10.79 -19.75
N PRO A 209 4.95 -11.46 -20.47
CA PRO A 209 4.59 -12.52 -21.40
C PRO A 209 3.77 -13.63 -20.73
N ALA A 210 2.69 -14.08 -21.39
CA ALA A 210 1.82 -15.14 -20.86
C ALA A 210 2.58 -16.44 -20.54
N THR A 211 3.71 -16.68 -21.20
CA THR A 211 4.62 -17.81 -20.92
C THR A 211 5.22 -17.81 -19.52
N ARG A 212 5.19 -16.67 -18.80
CA ARG A 212 5.65 -16.56 -17.40
C ARG A 212 4.60 -16.98 -16.38
N LEU A 213 3.30 -16.97 -16.75
CA LEU A 213 2.21 -17.21 -15.80
C LEU A 213 2.27 -18.61 -15.16
N PRO A 214 2.60 -19.71 -15.87
CA PRO A 214 2.72 -21.02 -15.24
C PRO A 214 3.77 -21.06 -14.11
N GLY A 215 4.90 -20.36 -14.30
CA GLY A 215 5.94 -20.25 -13.26
C GLY A 215 5.48 -19.46 -12.04
N ILE A 216 4.79 -18.34 -12.28
CA ILE A 216 4.18 -17.51 -11.22
C ILE A 216 3.13 -18.31 -10.43
N LEU A 217 2.24 -19.02 -11.11
CA LEU A 217 1.23 -19.90 -10.50
C LEU A 217 1.86 -21.04 -9.70
N GLY A 218 2.92 -21.67 -10.23
CA GLY A 218 3.66 -22.72 -9.53
C GLY A 218 4.33 -22.23 -8.25
N ALA A 219 5.01 -21.07 -8.31
CA ALA A 219 5.63 -20.46 -7.13
C ALA A 219 4.59 -20.04 -6.09
N ALA A 220 3.46 -19.46 -6.52
CA ALA A 220 2.36 -19.10 -5.64
C ALA A 220 1.76 -20.34 -4.94
N ARG A 221 1.58 -21.45 -5.66
CA ARG A 221 1.06 -22.71 -5.08
C ARG A 221 1.95 -23.25 -3.97
N VAL A 222 3.26 -23.25 -4.18
CA VAL A 222 4.23 -23.68 -3.14
C VAL A 222 4.15 -22.76 -1.91
N GLY A 223 4.09 -21.45 -2.12
CA GLY A 223 4.05 -20.49 -1.01
C GLY A 223 2.76 -20.51 -0.22
N LEU A 224 1.61 -20.65 -0.90
CA LEU A 224 0.28 -20.60 -0.29
C LEU A 224 -0.16 -21.91 0.36
N ALA A 225 0.50 -23.03 0.09
CA ALA A 225 0.24 -24.31 0.75
C ALA A 225 0.42 -24.25 2.29
N ARG A 226 1.15 -23.24 2.80
CA ARG A 226 1.41 -23.06 4.24
C ARG A 226 0.36 -22.21 4.95
N ILE A 227 -0.51 -21.55 4.20
CA ILE A 227 -1.55 -20.67 4.74
C ILE A 227 -2.84 -21.45 4.71
N ALA A 228 -3.39 -21.78 5.88
CA ALA A 228 -4.70 -22.42 5.94
C ALA A 228 -5.77 -21.45 5.41
N PRO A 229 -6.84 -21.96 4.78
CA PRO A 229 -8.01 -21.14 4.50
C PRO A 229 -8.49 -20.43 5.80
N PHE A 230 -8.88 -19.16 5.72
CA PHE A 230 -9.35 -18.34 6.86
C PHE A 230 -10.63 -17.55 6.55
N ASP A 231 -11.22 -16.91 7.57
CA ASP A 231 -12.38 -16.03 7.44
C ASP A 231 -11.98 -14.54 7.44
N LEU A 232 -12.76 -13.74 6.72
CA LEU A 232 -12.72 -12.28 6.75
C LEU A 232 -14.10 -11.73 7.12
N GLU A 233 -14.11 -10.65 7.89
CA GLU A 233 -15.30 -9.81 8.04
C GLU A 233 -15.23 -8.62 7.07
N ILE A 234 -16.29 -8.45 6.29
CA ILE A 234 -16.45 -7.39 5.29
C ILE A 234 -17.48 -6.39 5.81
N GLY A 235 -17.04 -5.16 6.00
CA GLY A 235 -17.82 -4.09 6.60
C GLY A 235 -17.11 -3.45 7.81
N PRO A 236 -17.57 -2.29 8.28
CA PRO A 236 -18.69 -1.50 7.75
C PRO A 236 -18.31 -0.71 6.48
N LEU A 237 -19.28 -0.01 5.90
CA LEU A 237 -19.07 0.87 4.74
C LEU A 237 -18.16 2.04 5.11
N THR A 238 -17.26 2.39 4.20
CA THR A 238 -16.37 3.54 4.27
C THR A 238 -16.06 4.01 2.84
N GLY A 239 -15.04 4.85 2.67
CA GLY A 239 -14.59 5.29 1.36
C GLY A 239 -13.09 5.50 1.26
N SER A 240 -12.69 5.92 0.08
CA SER A 240 -11.39 6.45 -0.29
C SER A 240 -11.59 7.76 -1.06
N ARG A 241 -10.51 8.37 -1.56
CA ARG A 241 -10.61 9.64 -2.29
C ARG A 241 -11.48 9.57 -3.55
N SER A 242 -11.74 8.40 -4.11
CA SER A 242 -12.52 8.26 -5.36
C SER A 242 -13.38 6.99 -5.42
N ALA A 243 -13.60 6.31 -4.29
CA ALA A 243 -14.43 5.12 -4.24
C ALA A 243 -15.18 4.95 -2.91
N LEU A 244 -16.33 4.28 -2.96
CA LEU A 244 -16.96 3.62 -1.83
C LEU A 244 -16.39 2.21 -1.69
N ARG A 245 -16.15 1.78 -0.45
CA ARG A 245 -15.55 0.48 -0.16
C ARG A 245 -15.95 -0.01 1.22
N PHE A 246 -15.87 -1.32 1.45
CA PHE A 246 -15.90 -1.87 2.79
C PHE A 246 -14.51 -1.89 3.41
N SER A 247 -14.46 -1.69 4.74
CA SER A 247 -13.34 -2.16 5.54
C SER A 247 -13.30 -3.70 5.52
N VAL A 248 -12.11 -4.26 5.61
CA VAL A 248 -11.89 -5.72 5.61
C VAL A 248 -11.03 -6.07 6.80
N THR A 249 -11.41 -7.07 7.59
CA THR A 249 -10.71 -7.46 8.82
C THR A 249 -10.65 -8.97 9.00
N PRO A 250 -9.60 -9.53 9.64
CA PRO A 250 -8.31 -8.93 9.97
C PRO A 250 -7.33 -8.93 8.77
N TRP A 251 -6.23 -8.17 8.85
CA TRP A 251 -5.25 -8.05 7.77
C TRP A 251 -4.11 -9.07 7.82
N ASN A 252 -3.97 -9.85 8.90
CA ASN A 252 -2.82 -10.74 9.15
C ASN A 252 -2.53 -11.66 7.96
N HIS A 253 -3.50 -12.50 7.59
CA HIS A 253 -3.38 -13.46 6.50
C HIS A 253 -3.34 -12.76 5.13
N LEU A 254 -4.05 -11.63 4.97
CA LEU A 254 -4.00 -10.85 3.74
C LEU A 254 -2.59 -10.29 3.47
N ILE A 255 -1.93 -9.78 4.51
CA ILE A 255 -0.55 -9.30 4.43
C ILE A 255 0.41 -10.46 4.15
N GLU A 256 0.19 -11.63 4.76
CA GLU A 256 0.99 -12.83 4.48
C GLU A 256 0.82 -13.30 3.03
N ILE A 257 -0.40 -13.41 2.54
CA ILE A 257 -0.71 -13.72 1.13
C ILE A 257 -0.04 -12.71 0.21
N HIS A 258 -0.14 -11.41 0.49
CA HIS A 258 0.52 -10.38 -0.32
C HIS A 258 2.03 -10.62 -0.39
N ARG A 259 2.71 -10.94 0.73
CA ARG A 259 4.15 -11.24 0.73
C ARG A 259 4.47 -12.44 -0.16
N VAL A 260 3.71 -13.52 -0.02
CA VAL A 260 3.89 -14.75 -0.81
C VAL A 260 3.69 -14.48 -2.30
N LEU A 261 2.58 -13.83 -2.66
CA LEU A 261 2.27 -13.54 -4.05
C LEU A 261 3.23 -12.53 -4.67
N ARG A 262 3.71 -11.56 -3.89
CA ARG A 262 4.78 -10.66 -4.33
C ARG A 262 6.05 -11.43 -4.64
N ALA A 263 6.50 -12.33 -3.76
CA ALA A 263 7.68 -13.16 -3.99
C ALA A 263 7.51 -14.06 -5.23
N ALA A 264 6.35 -14.68 -5.39
CA ALA A 264 6.03 -15.52 -6.55
C ALA A 264 5.99 -14.74 -7.87
N SER A 265 5.74 -13.42 -7.82
CA SER A 265 5.64 -12.56 -9.00
C SER A 265 6.95 -11.82 -9.33
N ILE A 266 8.02 -12.02 -8.55
CA ILE A 266 9.33 -11.40 -8.82
C ILE A 266 9.81 -11.85 -10.21
N GLY A 267 10.28 -10.89 -11.01
CA GLY A 267 10.75 -11.16 -12.37
C GLY A 267 9.65 -11.23 -13.41
N ALA A 268 8.37 -10.99 -13.05
CA ALA A 268 7.28 -10.90 -14.01
C ALA A 268 7.47 -9.76 -15.03
N GLY A 269 8.15 -8.68 -14.65
CA GLY A 269 8.51 -7.55 -15.52
C GLY A 269 7.92 -6.20 -15.08
N GLY A 270 6.92 -6.21 -14.20
CA GLY A 270 6.33 -4.99 -13.63
C GLY A 270 6.92 -4.61 -12.27
N LEU A 271 6.68 -3.35 -11.87
CA LEU A 271 6.99 -2.85 -10.54
C LEU A 271 5.93 -3.35 -9.54
N LEU A 272 6.34 -4.27 -8.67
CA LEU A 272 5.47 -4.81 -7.62
C LEU A 272 5.43 -3.86 -6.43
N ARG A 273 4.21 -3.52 -5.96
CA ARG A 273 4.07 -2.70 -4.74
C ARG A 273 4.65 -3.42 -3.53
N GLU A 274 5.18 -2.64 -2.61
CA GLU A 274 5.70 -3.17 -1.35
C GLU A 274 4.56 -3.63 -0.44
N THR A 275 4.82 -4.67 0.35
CA THR A 275 3.80 -5.24 1.26
C THR A 275 3.31 -4.21 2.29
N PHE A 276 4.18 -3.31 2.74
CA PHE A 276 3.77 -2.29 3.72
C PHE A 276 2.84 -1.22 3.13
N ASP A 277 2.77 -1.10 1.79
CA ASP A 277 1.84 -0.22 1.09
C ASP A 277 0.49 -0.90 0.82
N PHE A 278 0.36 -2.19 1.10
CA PHE A 278 -0.87 -2.92 0.91
C PHE A 278 -1.96 -2.41 1.87
N ARG A 279 -3.12 -2.09 1.31
CA ARG A 279 -4.31 -1.62 2.02
C ARG A 279 -5.49 -2.49 1.59
N PRO A 280 -5.78 -3.61 2.26
CA PRO A 280 -6.90 -4.47 1.90
C PRO A 280 -8.24 -3.75 2.01
N HIS A 281 -9.06 -3.85 0.97
CA HIS A 281 -10.41 -3.30 0.92
C HIS A 281 -11.23 -3.99 -0.17
N LEU A 282 -12.56 -3.94 -0.04
CA LEU A 282 -13.48 -4.46 -1.06
C LEU A 282 -14.29 -3.29 -1.64
N GLY A 283 -14.21 -3.10 -2.96
CA GLY A 283 -14.87 -1.98 -3.65
C GLY A 283 -16.39 -2.15 -3.70
N VAL A 284 -17.13 -1.06 -3.46
CA VAL A 284 -18.60 -1.01 -3.55
C VAL A 284 -19.05 -0.18 -4.75
N GLY A 285 -18.32 0.89 -5.06
CA GLY A 285 -18.59 1.74 -6.23
C GLY A 285 -17.50 2.78 -6.42
N TYR A 286 -17.34 3.25 -7.65
CA TYR A 286 -16.33 4.23 -8.04
C TYR A 286 -16.99 5.56 -8.38
N LEU A 287 -16.39 6.68 -7.97
CA LEU A 287 -16.94 7.99 -8.26
C LEU A 287 -16.63 8.40 -9.71
N ASN A 288 -17.63 8.94 -10.39
CA ASN A 288 -17.54 9.33 -11.80
C ASN A 288 -17.13 10.79 -12.02
N SER A 289 -17.19 11.59 -10.96
CA SER A 289 -16.86 13.01 -10.94
C SER A 289 -16.32 13.40 -9.57
N ALA A 290 -15.59 14.52 -9.50
CA ALA A 290 -15.21 15.11 -8.23
C ALA A 290 -16.42 15.77 -7.54
N LEU A 291 -16.46 15.73 -6.20
CA LEU A 291 -17.48 16.42 -5.38
C LEU A 291 -16.97 16.67 -3.95
N PRO A 292 -17.60 17.62 -3.21
CA PRO A 292 -17.36 17.76 -1.78
C PRO A 292 -17.66 16.47 -1.01
N ALA A 293 -16.77 16.11 -0.08
CA ALA A 293 -16.88 14.84 0.64
C ALA A 293 -18.00 14.80 1.68
N GLY A 294 -18.45 15.95 2.20
CA GLY A 294 -19.36 16.04 3.34
C GLY A 294 -20.65 15.22 3.19
N ARG A 295 -21.39 15.42 2.10
CA ARG A 295 -22.64 14.67 1.85
C ARG A 295 -22.40 13.17 1.76
N MET A 296 -21.33 12.75 1.08
CA MET A 296 -20.96 11.34 0.97
C MET A 296 -20.61 10.75 2.33
N ILE A 297 -19.87 11.49 3.17
CA ILE A 297 -19.51 11.08 4.53
C ILE A 297 -20.76 10.90 5.39
N ASP A 298 -21.73 11.82 5.32
CA ASP A 298 -22.98 11.74 6.08
C ASP A 298 -23.85 10.54 5.64
N GLU A 299 -23.98 10.33 4.32
CA GLU A 299 -24.70 9.16 3.76
C GLU A 299 -24.02 7.84 4.18
N VAL A 300 -22.68 7.76 4.11
CA VAL A 300 -21.93 6.59 4.59
C VAL A 300 -22.12 6.39 6.09
N ALA A 301 -22.09 7.46 6.90
CA ALA A 301 -22.27 7.37 8.34
C ALA A 301 -23.59 6.71 8.73
N GLY A 302 -24.68 7.01 8.02
CA GLY A 302 -26.00 6.40 8.24
C GLY A 302 -26.09 4.91 7.90
N LEU A 303 -25.07 4.34 7.26
CA LEU A 303 -25.01 2.93 6.86
C LEU A 303 -23.99 2.12 7.66
N ARG A 304 -23.24 2.75 8.57
CA ARG A 304 -22.15 2.05 9.28
C ARG A 304 -22.63 1.06 10.35
N ASP A 305 -23.88 1.14 10.76
CA ASP A 305 -24.51 0.21 11.70
C ASP A 305 -25.01 -1.07 11.02
N LEU A 306 -24.87 -1.19 9.69
CA LEU A 306 -25.12 -2.45 8.99
C LEU A 306 -24.12 -3.51 9.46
N GLU A 307 -24.65 -4.71 9.77
CA GLU A 307 -23.84 -5.83 10.24
C GLU A 307 -22.80 -6.25 9.18
N PRO A 308 -21.52 -6.40 9.55
CA PRO A 308 -20.51 -6.97 8.67
C PRO A 308 -20.84 -8.41 8.28
N VAL A 309 -20.46 -8.80 7.06
CA VAL A 309 -20.62 -10.18 6.56
C VAL A 309 -19.31 -10.94 6.72
N THR A 310 -19.37 -12.16 7.24
CA THR A 310 -18.21 -13.07 7.28
C THR A 310 -18.13 -13.87 5.99
N VAL A 311 -16.97 -13.84 5.32
CA VAL A 311 -16.70 -14.59 4.09
C VAL A 311 -15.48 -15.49 4.25
N ARG A 312 -15.55 -16.67 3.64
CA ARG A 312 -14.49 -17.68 3.69
C ARG A 312 -13.51 -17.47 2.54
N VAL A 313 -12.21 -17.35 2.84
CA VAL A 313 -11.15 -17.29 1.83
C VAL A 313 -10.47 -18.65 1.70
N GLU A 314 -10.57 -19.26 0.52
CA GLU A 314 -10.00 -20.57 0.21
C GLU A 314 -9.00 -20.58 -0.94
N LYS A 315 -9.02 -19.54 -1.79
CA LYS A 315 -8.17 -19.45 -2.97
C LYS A 315 -7.87 -18.00 -3.33
N VAL A 316 -6.82 -17.82 -4.11
CA VAL A 316 -6.49 -16.57 -4.81
C VAL A 316 -6.54 -16.82 -6.31
N GLU A 317 -6.87 -15.80 -7.09
CA GLU A 317 -6.99 -15.90 -8.54
C GLU A 317 -5.98 -14.97 -9.22
N LEU A 318 -5.23 -15.50 -10.16
CA LEU A 318 -4.44 -14.73 -11.11
C LEU A 318 -5.37 -14.35 -12.25
N VAL A 319 -5.61 -13.06 -12.43
CA VAL A 319 -6.58 -12.53 -13.39
C VAL A 319 -5.92 -11.58 -14.37
N ARG A 320 -6.44 -11.52 -15.59
CA ARG A 320 -6.11 -10.50 -16.58
C ARG A 320 -7.21 -9.46 -16.58
N VAL A 321 -6.93 -8.30 -16.00
CA VAL A 321 -7.88 -7.20 -15.81
C VAL A 321 -7.86 -6.28 -17.02
N ARG A 322 -9.04 -5.86 -17.43
CA ARG A 322 -9.30 -4.87 -18.47
C ARG A 322 -10.34 -3.89 -17.96
N ARG A 323 -10.34 -2.69 -18.55
CA ARG A 323 -11.33 -1.66 -18.24
C ARG A 323 -12.36 -1.61 -19.35
N GLU A 324 -13.63 -1.83 -19.01
CA GLU A 324 -14.76 -1.73 -19.95
C GLU A 324 -15.62 -0.53 -19.54
N GLY A 325 -15.38 0.62 -20.16
CA GLY A 325 -16.04 1.88 -19.80
C GLY A 325 -15.68 2.36 -18.39
N ARG A 326 -16.63 2.26 -17.47
CA ARG A 326 -16.52 2.63 -16.04
C ARG A 326 -16.63 1.38 -15.16
N GLU A 327 -16.01 0.30 -15.61
CA GLU A 327 -16.00 -0.96 -14.91
C GLU A 327 -14.68 -1.71 -15.10
N TYR A 328 -14.32 -2.53 -14.12
CA TYR A 328 -13.20 -3.46 -14.21
C TYR A 328 -13.72 -4.86 -14.46
N ARG A 329 -13.35 -5.44 -15.60
CA ARG A 329 -13.66 -6.82 -15.98
C ARG A 329 -12.37 -7.62 -16.07
N TRP A 330 -12.45 -8.93 -15.95
CA TRP A 330 -11.26 -9.77 -16.03
C TRP A 330 -11.55 -11.17 -16.53
N ASP A 331 -10.49 -11.83 -17.00
CA ASP A 331 -10.49 -13.27 -17.28
C ASP A 331 -9.54 -13.97 -16.31
N THR A 332 -10.00 -15.03 -15.65
CA THR A 332 -9.15 -15.83 -14.76
C THR A 332 -8.13 -16.63 -15.57
N GLN A 333 -6.86 -16.45 -15.26
CA GLN A 333 -5.73 -17.14 -15.89
C GLN A 333 -5.31 -18.39 -15.10
N GLY A 334 -5.67 -18.44 -13.83
CA GLY A 334 -5.51 -19.60 -12.95
C GLY A 334 -5.85 -19.27 -11.52
N ASP A 335 -6.20 -20.28 -10.72
CA ASP A 335 -6.42 -20.15 -9.29
C ASP A 335 -5.44 -21.00 -8.48
N VAL A 336 -5.22 -20.59 -7.24
CA VAL A 336 -4.36 -21.27 -6.28
C VAL A 336 -5.09 -21.39 -4.95
N ARG A 337 -5.32 -22.63 -4.52
CA ARG A 337 -5.93 -22.97 -3.22
C ARG A 337 -4.96 -22.67 -2.07
N LEU A 338 -5.50 -22.20 -0.96
CA LEU A 338 -4.83 -22.09 0.31
C LEU A 338 -4.79 -23.46 1.00
N GLY A 339 -3.69 -23.79 1.66
CA GLY A 339 -3.56 -25.00 2.49
C GLY A 339 -3.16 -26.29 1.77
N GLY A 340 -2.96 -26.26 0.45
CA GLY A 340 -2.47 -27.40 -0.34
C GLY A 340 -3.49 -27.97 -1.30
#